data_AF-A0A1Y3BA37-F1
#
_entry.id   AF-A0A1Y3BA37-F1
#
_cell.length_a   1.000
_cell.length_b   1.000
_cell.length_c   1.000
_cell.angle_alpha   90.00
_cell.angle_beta   90.00
_cell.angle_gamma   90.00
#
_symmetry.space_group_name_H-M   'P 1'
#
loop_
_entity.id
_entity.type
_entity.pdbx_description
1 polymer ?
#
loop_
_entity_poly.entity_id
_entity_poly.type
_entity_poly.pdbx_seq_one_letter_code
_entity_poly.pdbx_strand_id
1 'polypeptide(L)'
;TIKAFKQLIYTDRQFSRTNEAHVRLAIIYKFLHHYSLAHKHFRIALNDSNICTLGKNEIKFHIAHLYELEGKIKTARDQYISILKQKDISSSLRADCLRQLGWICYTNDSLSIAENSIQQQLKQQSLSPQTRYYQAIKYLNESIELDNDPYIAYYYLGRCYACLNQVHDAFISYRHSVEKTEANSNTWCSIGILYQKQNQPIDALQAYICSVQLNKENITSWINLGLLYETYQQYHDAFKCYLHATKSTKEKSTLPIGVIERVKYLKQSSQNNNIMSISTQKLPSLELAWNNSVDNDMASKRHQSFAAAASSQSSTISPMDQNDPLINNHNTAKRPKLENHHHTHVHHPHQHHPNVVPYNHPQQQQQQHISYDNMKNSFQSTTS
;
A
#
# COMPACT_ATOMS: atom_id res chain seq x y z
N THR A 1 4.12 -31.38 8.17
CA THR A 1 4.61 -31.03 6.82
C THR A 1 6.13 -30.97 6.71
N ILE A 2 6.85 -30.13 7.48
CA ILE A 2 8.33 -30.03 7.41
C ILE A 2 9.03 -31.37 7.67
N LYS A 3 8.60 -32.11 8.70
CA LYS A 3 9.16 -33.42 9.06
C LYS A 3 9.04 -34.43 7.90
N ALA A 4 7.92 -34.41 7.18
CA ALA A 4 7.67 -35.29 6.04
C ALA A 4 8.59 -34.96 4.85
N PHE A 5 8.76 -33.67 4.49
CA PHE A 5 9.69 -33.29 3.43
C PHE A 5 11.15 -33.58 3.80
N LYS A 6 11.56 -33.34 5.06
CA LYS A 6 12.90 -33.71 5.53
C LYS A 6 13.15 -35.21 5.46
N GLN A 7 12.17 -36.00 5.88
CA GLN A 7 12.25 -37.46 5.84
C GLN A 7 12.34 -37.97 4.40
N LEU A 8 11.53 -37.42 3.48
CA LEU A 8 11.60 -37.76 2.05
C LEU A 8 12.99 -37.52 1.46
N ILE A 9 13.61 -36.36 1.75
CA ILE A 9 14.97 -36.04 1.29
C ILE A 9 16.02 -36.99 1.90
N TYR A 10 15.81 -37.43 3.15
CA TYR A 10 16.75 -38.31 3.85
C TYR A 10 16.64 -39.78 3.41
N THR A 11 15.43 -40.23 3.08
CA THR A 11 15.14 -41.62 2.74
C THR A 11 15.48 -41.94 1.28
N ASP A 12 15.26 -41.01 0.34
CA ASP A 12 15.57 -41.23 -1.07
C ASP A 12 16.24 -39.98 -1.68
N ARG A 13 17.56 -40.03 -1.77
CA ARG A 13 18.39 -38.95 -2.30
C ARG A 13 18.36 -38.84 -3.82
N GLN A 14 17.88 -39.87 -4.52
CA GLN A 14 17.73 -39.89 -5.98
C GLN A 14 16.27 -39.71 -6.43
N PHE A 15 15.38 -39.38 -5.50
CA PHE A 15 13.98 -39.15 -5.81
C PHE A 15 13.84 -38.03 -6.86
N SER A 16 13.13 -38.32 -7.95
CA SER A 16 13.01 -37.43 -9.11
C SER A 16 12.41 -36.06 -8.80
N ARG A 17 11.71 -35.93 -7.66
CA ARG A 17 11.13 -34.66 -7.18
C ARG A 17 11.82 -34.09 -5.94
N THR A 18 13.09 -34.43 -5.71
CA THR A 18 13.88 -33.86 -4.61
C THR A 18 13.98 -32.34 -4.70
N ASN A 19 14.12 -31.81 -5.93
CA ASN A 19 14.15 -30.36 -6.17
C ASN A 19 12.86 -29.66 -5.67
N GLU A 20 11.71 -30.25 -5.97
CA GLU A 20 10.39 -29.77 -5.52
C GLU A 20 10.28 -29.76 -3.98
N ALA A 21 10.79 -30.79 -3.32
CA ALA A 21 10.81 -30.85 -1.85
C ALA A 21 11.67 -29.72 -1.25
N HIS A 22 12.81 -29.39 -1.87
CA HIS A 22 13.66 -28.28 -1.45
C HIS A 22 12.98 -26.92 -1.65
N VAL A 23 12.34 -26.67 -2.80
CA VAL A 23 11.60 -25.43 -3.04
C VAL A 23 10.47 -25.26 -2.02
N ARG A 24 9.66 -26.30 -1.78
CA ARG A 24 8.57 -26.23 -0.80
C ARG A 24 9.08 -25.99 0.61
N LEU A 25 10.14 -26.67 1.02
CA LEU A 25 10.79 -26.42 2.31
C LEU A 25 11.29 -24.98 2.43
N ALA A 26 11.91 -24.45 1.37
CA ALA A 26 12.42 -23.09 1.36
C ALA A 26 11.30 -22.06 1.53
N ILE A 27 10.18 -22.24 0.84
CA ILE A 27 8.98 -21.41 0.99
C ILE A 27 8.43 -21.49 2.43
N ILE A 28 8.32 -22.71 2.99
CA ILE A 28 7.85 -22.88 4.37
C ILE A 28 8.78 -22.16 5.36
N TYR A 29 10.10 -22.32 5.24
CA TYR A 29 11.06 -21.64 6.12
C TYR A 29 11.04 -20.12 5.95
N LYS A 30 10.82 -19.63 4.73
CA LYS A 30 10.62 -18.20 4.46
C LYS A 30 9.41 -17.67 5.24
N PHE A 31 8.28 -18.36 5.21
CA PHE A 31 7.08 -17.99 5.97
C PHE A 31 7.25 -18.11 7.49
N LEU A 32 8.10 -19.03 7.95
CA LEU A 32 8.44 -19.19 9.37
C LEU A 32 9.58 -18.26 9.84
N HIS A 33 10.00 -17.30 9.02
CA HIS A 33 11.10 -16.37 9.31
C HIS A 33 12.46 -17.02 9.57
N HIS A 34 12.67 -18.27 9.13
CA HIS A 34 13.95 -18.95 9.19
C HIS A 34 14.75 -18.72 7.89
N TYR A 35 15.16 -17.48 7.65
CA TYR A 35 15.74 -17.04 6.37
C TYR A 35 17.02 -17.77 5.97
N SER A 36 17.89 -18.12 6.93
CA SER A 36 19.13 -18.87 6.67
C SER A 36 18.86 -20.26 6.09
N LEU A 37 17.87 -20.98 6.64
CA LEU A 37 17.44 -22.29 6.14
C LEU A 37 16.74 -22.17 4.80
N ALA A 38 15.91 -21.13 4.62
CA ALA A 38 15.26 -20.86 3.34
C ALA A 38 16.30 -20.63 2.22
N HIS A 39 17.31 -19.79 2.47
CA HIS A 39 18.42 -19.56 1.54
C HIS A 39 19.15 -20.85 1.18
N LYS A 40 19.47 -21.70 2.17
CA LYS A 40 20.14 -22.98 1.93
C LYS A 40 19.34 -23.85 0.95
N HIS A 41 18.03 -24.00 1.19
CA HIS A 41 17.18 -24.84 0.35
C HIS A 41 16.94 -24.25 -1.04
N PHE A 42 16.74 -22.95 -1.18
CA PHE A 42 16.65 -22.33 -2.52
C PHE A 42 17.95 -22.42 -3.31
N ARG A 43 19.12 -22.31 -2.67
CA ARG A 43 20.41 -22.48 -3.34
C ARG A 43 20.63 -23.91 -3.82
N ILE A 44 20.23 -24.90 -3.03
CA ILE A 44 20.26 -26.31 -3.46
C ILE A 44 19.35 -26.49 -4.67
N ALA A 45 18.11 -25.98 -4.61
CA ALA A 45 17.14 -26.08 -5.70
C ALA A 45 17.62 -25.38 -6.99
N LEU A 46 18.31 -24.25 -6.88
CA LEU A 46 18.84 -23.51 -8.03
C LEU A 46 19.97 -24.25 -8.76
N ASN A 47 20.79 -25.00 -8.00
CA ASN A 47 21.91 -25.77 -8.53
C ASN A 47 21.47 -27.14 -9.08
N ASP A 48 20.28 -27.60 -8.72
CA ASP A 48 19.72 -28.85 -9.21
C ASP A 48 19.24 -28.69 -10.67
N SER A 49 19.57 -29.66 -11.52
CA SER A 49 19.14 -29.73 -12.92
C SER A 49 17.78 -30.41 -13.10
N ASN A 50 17.24 -31.05 -12.06
CA ASN A 50 15.95 -31.72 -12.10
C ASN A 50 14.79 -30.73 -12.29
N ILE A 51 13.76 -31.18 -13.01
CA ILE A 51 12.55 -30.39 -13.28
C ILE A 51 11.84 -30.05 -11.96
N CYS A 52 11.47 -28.79 -11.80
CA CYS A 52 10.70 -28.28 -10.66
C CYS A 52 9.54 -27.44 -11.17
N THR A 53 8.49 -27.32 -10.36
CA THR A 53 7.34 -26.46 -10.66
C THR A 53 7.78 -25.00 -10.81
N LEU A 54 8.78 -24.57 -10.03
CA LEU A 54 9.38 -23.24 -10.17
C LEU A 54 10.60 -23.28 -11.10
N GLY A 55 10.60 -22.38 -12.08
CA GLY A 55 11.75 -22.11 -12.93
C GLY A 55 12.90 -21.46 -12.17
N LYS A 56 14.10 -21.51 -12.75
CA LYS A 56 15.32 -20.95 -12.13
C LYS A 56 15.18 -19.45 -11.82
N ASN A 57 14.49 -18.69 -12.66
CA ASN A 57 14.30 -17.25 -12.45
C ASN A 57 13.30 -16.97 -11.30
N GLU A 58 12.28 -17.81 -11.11
CA GLU A 58 11.34 -17.72 -9.99
C GLU A 58 12.03 -18.07 -8.67
N ILE A 59 12.91 -19.08 -8.67
CA ILE A 59 13.75 -19.40 -7.51
C ILE A 59 14.67 -18.21 -7.17
N LYS A 60 15.31 -17.58 -8.18
CA LYS A 60 16.12 -16.36 -7.97
C LYS A 60 15.28 -15.21 -7.40
N PHE A 61 14.05 -15.03 -7.87
CA PHE A 61 13.13 -14.04 -7.33
C PHE A 61 12.83 -14.28 -5.85
N HIS A 62 12.59 -15.53 -5.44
CA HIS A 62 12.40 -15.85 -4.03
C HIS A 62 13.66 -15.62 -3.17
N ILE A 63 14.85 -15.86 -3.73
CA ILE A 63 16.12 -15.52 -3.07
C ILE A 63 16.26 -14.01 -2.91
N ALA A 64 15.93 -13.22 -3.94
CA ALA A 64 15.94 -11.76 -3.88
C ALA A 64 14.98 -11.25 -2.79
N HIS A 65 13.78 -11.81 -2.71
CA HIS A 65 12.80 -11.48 -1.69
C HIS A 65 13.24 -11.92 -0.28
N LEU A 66 14.06 -12.96 -0.12
CA LEU A 66 14.66 -13.27 1.18
C LEU A 66 15.64 -12.19 1.63
N TYR A 67 16.49 -11.69 0.71
CA TYR A 67 17.37 -10.57 1.03
C TYR A 67 16.61 -9.31 1.43
N GLU A 68 15.45 -9.08 0.81
CA GLU A 68 14.55 -8.00 1.19
C GLU A 68 14.03 -8.16 2.63
N LEU A 69 13.55 -9.35 2.98
CA LEU A 69 13.07 -9.68 4.33
C LEU A 69 14.16 -9.62 5.41
N GLU A 70 15.42 -9.87 5.03
CA GLU A 70 16.60 -9.71 5.90
C GLU A 70 17.06 -8.24 6.03
N GLY A 71 16.44 -7.29 5.31
CA GLY A 71 16.84 -5.89 5.29
C GLY A 71 18.04 -5.57 4.39
N LYS A 72 18.53 -6.54 3.60
CA LYS A 72 19.61 -6.36 2.62
C LYS A 72 19.05 -5.83 1.30
N ILE A 73 18.48 -4.63 1.37
CA ILE A 73 17.70 -4.01 0.29
C ILE A 73 18.51 -3.83 -1.00
N LYS A 74 19.75 -3.37 -0.90
CA LYS A 74 20.61 -3.15 -2.09
C LYS A 74 20.78 -4.44 -2.88
N THR A 75 21.15 -5.53 -2.20
CA THR A 75 21.31 -6.84 -2.84
C THR A 75 20.00 -7.38 -3.40
N ALA A 76 18.87 -7.19 -2.71
CA ALA A 76 17.56 -7.62 -3.21
C ALA A 76 17.20 -6.90 -4.52
N ARG A 77 17.35 -5.58 -4.53
CA ARG A 77 17.10 -4.71 -5.70
C ARG A 77 17.95 -5.12 -6.90
N ASP A 78 19.26 -5.29 -6.69
CA ASP A 78 20.18 -5.63 -7.77
C ASP A 78 19.85 -7.02 -8.36
N GLN A 79 19.38 -7.96 -7.53
CA GLN A 79 18.89 -9.26 -7.99
C GLN A 79 17.58 -9.14 -8.79
N TYR A 80 16.61 -8.34 -8.36
CA TYR A 80 15.39 -8.10 -9.14
C TYR A 80 15.71 -7.48 -10.51
N ILE A 81 16.61 -6.49 -10.56
CA ILE A 81 17.06 -5.88 -11.82
C ILE A 81 17.79 -6.90 -12.70
N SER A 82 18.62 -7.76 -12.10
CA SER A 82 19.31 -8.84 -12.81
C SER A 82 18.33 -9.82 -13.47
N ILE A 83 17.25 -10.18 -12.78
CA ILE A 83 16.17 -11.04 -13.31
C ILE A 83 15.47 -10.34 -14.48
N LEU A 84 15.15 -9.05 -14.37
CA LEU A 84 14.49 -8.28 -15.43
C LEU A 84 15.32 -8.15 -16.73
N LYS A 85 16.65 -8.21 -16.63
CA LYS A 85 17.57 -8.18 -17.80
C LYS A 85 17.57 -9.49 -18.60
N GLN A 86 17.06 -10.59 -18.04
CA GLN A 86 17.02 -11.87 -18.73
C GLN A 86 15.95 -11.86 -19.84
N LYS A 87 16.28 -12.43 -21.00
CA LYS A 87 15.37 -12.46 -22.16
C LYS A 87 14.18 -13.41 -21.95
N ASP A 88 14.39 -14.52 -21.25
CA ASP A 88 13.42 -15.60 -21.10
C ASP A 88 12.60 -15.51 -19.80
N ILE A 89 12.09 -14.33 -19.47
CA ILE A 89 11.29 -14.10 -18.26
C ILE A 89 9.80 -14.04 -18.60
N SER A 90 8.98 -14.76 -17.81
CA SER A 90 7.52 -14.74 -17.95
C SER A 90 6.95 -13.36 -17.61
N SER A 91 5.81 -12.99 -18.21
CA SER A 91 5.14 -11.70 -17.93
C SER A 91 4.76 -11.58 -16.45
N SER A 92 4.25 -12.66 -15.85
CA SER A 92 3.90 -12.70 -14.43
C SER A 92 5.12 -12.50 -13.52
N LEU A 93 6.26 -13.15 -13.78
CA LEU A 93 7.47 -12.94 -12.99
C LEU A 93 8.05 -11.54 -13.18
N ARG A 94 7.95 -10.97 -14.39
CA ARG A 94 8.32 -9.58 -14.66
C ARG A 94 7.47 -8.62 -13.83
N ALA A 95 6.15 -8.84 -13.78
CA ALA A 95 5.24 -8.07 -12.95
C ALA A 95 5.63 -8.16 -11.47
N ASP A 96 5.86 -9.37 -10.95
CA ASP A 96 6.30 -9.58 -9.57
C ASP A 96 7.59 -8.80 -9.23
N CYS A 97 8.60 -8.84 -10.10
CA CYS A 97 9.84 -8.08 -9.92
C CYS A 97 9.59 -6.57 -9.88
N LEU A 98 8.79 -6.04 -10.81
CA LEU A 98 8.45 -4.62 -10.88
C LEU A 98 7.67 -4.18 -9.63
N ARG A 99 6.72 -5.01 -9.17
CA ARG A 99 5.97 -4.77 -7.95
C ARG A 99 6.89 -4.65 -6.72
N GLN A 100 7.84 -5.57 -6.57
CA GLN A 100 8.81 -5.52 -5.45
C GLN A 100 9.77 -4.34 -5.56
N LEU A 101 10.21 -3.97 -6.77
CA LEU A 101 11.01 -2.76 -6.98
C LEU A 101 10.23 -1.49 -6.62
N GLY A 102 8.95 -1.42 -6.99
CA GLY A 102 8.05 -0.34 -6.57
C GLY A 102 7.93 -0.25 -5.05
N TRP A 103 7.75 -1.38 -4.37
CA TRP A 103 7.72 -1.46 -2.91
C TRP A 103 9.05 -1.02 -2.26
N ILE A 104 10.19 -1.42 -2.82
CA ILE A 104 11.52 -1.00 -2.36
C ILE A 104 11.68 0.53 -2.49
N CYS A 105 11.26 1.12 -3.61
CA CYS A 105 11.27 2.58 -3.81
C CYS A 105 10.36 3.30 -2.80
N TYR A 106 9.20 2.73 -2.52
CA TYR A 106 8.26 3.28 -1.54
C TYR A 106 8.80 3.22 -0.10
N THR A 107 9.49 2.14 0.30
CA THR A 107 9.93 1.92 1.70
C THR A 107 11.30 2.48 2.07
N ASN A 108 12.25 2.60 1.13
CA ASN A 108 13.62 2.99 1.46
C ASN A 108 13.95 4.46 1.19
N ASP A 109 14.39 5.17 2.23
CA ASP A 109 14.89 6.55 2.17
C ASP A 109 16.33 6.65 1.64
N SER A 110 17.05 5.53 1.68
CA SER A 110 18.50 5.45 1.46
C SER A 110 18.88 4.77 0.14
N LEU A 111 18.06 4.89 -0.91
CA LEU A 111 18.43 4.50 -2.28
C LEU A 111 19.52 5.45 -2.83
N SER A 112 20.69 5.47 -2.19
CA SER A 112 21.93 5.93 -2.80
C SER A 112 22.29 4.88 -3.85
N ILE A 113 21.96 5.21 -5.10
CA ILE A 113 22.46 4.51 -6.26
C ILE A 113 23.98 4.76 -6.27
N ALA A 114 24.74 3.78 -5.81
CA ALA A 114 26.15 3.71 -6.12
C ALA A 114 26.27 3.13 -7.53
N GLU A 115 26.43 4.01 -8.52
CA GLU A 115 27.03 3.66 -9.79
C GLU A 115 28.23 4.59 -10.02
N ASN A 116 29.43 4.01 -9.99
CA ASN A 116 30.53 4.48 -10.84
C ASN A 116 30.32 3.73 -12.16
N SER A 117 30.35 4.34 -13.35
CA SER A 117 31.29 5.37 -13.78
C SER A 117 30.78 6.10 -15.03
N ILE A 118 30.95 7.44 -15.02
CA ILE A 118 30.94 8.38 -16.16
C ILE A 118 29.53 8.63 -16.75
N GLN A 119 28.74 9.57 -16.24
CA GLN A 119 29.00 11.02 -16.36
C GLN A 119 28.59 11.81 -15.11
N GLN A 120 29.51 12.70 -14.79
CA GLN A 120 29.57 13.63 -13.69
C GLN A 120 28.56 14.79 -13.85
N GLN A 121 27.27 14.55 -13.63
CA GLN A 121 26.29 15.64 -13.44
C GLN A 121 25.06 15.33 -12.55
N LEU A 122 25.06 14.21 -11.83
CA LEU A 122 24.05 13.92 -10.78
C LEU A 122 24.74 13.61 -9.46
N LYS A 123 25.48 14.61 -8.97
CA LYS A 123 26.11 14.59 -7.65
C LYS A 123 25.00 14.52 -6.58
N GLN A 124 24.76 13.32 -6.05
CA GLN A 124 24.24 13.04 -4.70
C GLN A 124 23.14 13.98 -4.20
N GLN A 125 21.92 13.81 -4.72
CA GLN A 125 20.72 14.18 -3.98
C GLN A 125 20.17 12.90 -3.36
N SER A 126 20.01 12.90 -2.03
CA SER A 126 19.01 12.06 -1.40
C SER A 126 17.70 12.29 -2.17
N LEU A 127 17.19 11.25 -2.82
CA LEU A 127 15.98 11.37 -3.64
C LEU A 127 14.86 11.89 -2.71
N SER A 128 14.26 13.03 -3.02
CA SER A 128 13.22 13.57 -2.14
C SER A 128 12.11 12.53 -1.96
N PRO A 129 11.42 12.50 -0.81
CA PRO A 129 10.33 11.55 -0.59
C PRO A 129 9.26 11.60 -1.68
N GLN A 130 9.09 12.72 -2.40
CA GLN A 130 8.17 12.78 -3.53
C GLN A 130 8.70 12.01 -4.75
N THR A 131 9.96 12.22 -5.11
CA THR A 131 10.55 11.60 -6.30
C THR A 131 10.60 10.07 -6.18
N ARG A 132 10.83 9.51 -4.98
CA ARG A 132 10.75 8.05 -4.76
C ARG A 132 9.34 7.50 -4.95
N TYR A 133 8.29 8.23 -4.53
CA TYR A 133 6.92 7.77 -4.69
C TYR A 133 6.52 7.78 -6.16
N TYR A 134 6.95 8.78 -6.93
CA TYR A 134 6.75 8.78 -8.39
C TYR A 134 7.49 7.63 -9.08
N GLN A 135 8.72 7.31 -8.65
CA GLN A 135 9.43 6.14 -9.17
C GLN A 135 8.73 4.83 -8.82
N ALA A 136 8.21 4.71 -7.58
CA ALA A 136 7.42 3.56 -7.16
C ALA A 136 6.16 3.41 -8.02
N ILE A 137 5.41 4.50 -8.23
CA ILE A 137 4.21 4.54 -9.09
C ILE A 137 4.53 4.04 -10.50
N LYS A 138 5.66 4.47 -11.09
CA LYS A 138 6.08 4.00 -12.42
C LYS A 138 6.23 2.48 -12.46
N TYR A 139 7.01 1.90 -11.54
CA TYR A 139 7.18 0.45 -11.50
C TYR A 139 5.88 -0.30 -11.24
N LEU A 140 5.00 0.24 -10.40
CA LEU A 140 3.72 -0.38 -10.06
C LEU A 140 2.76 -0.36 -11.25
N ASN A 141 2.70 0.74 -12.02
CA ASN A 141 1.89 0.79 -13.24
C ASN A 141 2.39 -0.20 -14.29
N GLU A 142 3.71 -0.29 -14.51
CA GLU A 142 4.29 -1.30 -15.41
C GLU A 142 4.00 -2.73 -14.92
N SER A 143 3.96 -2.95 -13.61
CA SER A 143 3.54 -4.24 -13.04
C SER A 143 2.06 -4.55 -13.31
N ILE A 144 1.17 -3.55 -13.19
CA ILE A 144 -0.28 -3.73 -13.40
C ILE A 144 -0.59 -4.14 -14.84
N GLU A 145 0.15 -3.60 -15.82
CA GLU A 145 -0.02 -3.93 -17.24
C GLU A 145 0.35 -5.39 -17.56
N LEU A 146 1.15 -6.04 -16.72
CA LEU A 146 1.72 -7.37 -16.95
C LEU A 146 1.12 -8.47 -16.07
N ASP A 147 0.50 -8.09 -14.95
CA ASP A 147 -0.06 -9.01 -13.96
C ASP A 147 -1.54 -9.32 -14.28
N ASN A 148 -1.91 -10.59 -14.17
CA ASN A 148 -3.32 -10.99 -14.29
C ASN A 148 -4.11 -10.66 -13.01
N ASP A 149 -3.43 -10.57 -11.86
CA ASP A 149 -4.04 -10.31 -10.55
C ASP A 149 -3.29 -9.20 -9.78
N PRO A 150 -3.31 -7.94 -10.29
CA PRO A 150 -2.49 -6.83 -9.78
C PRO A 150 -2.93 -6.25 -8.43
N TYR A 151 -3.74 -6.94 -7.63
CA TYR A 151 -4.35 -6.38 -6.42
C TYR A 151 -3.33 -5.88 -5.39
N ILE A 152 -2.17 -6.55 -5.27
CA ILE A 152 -1.06 -6.10 -4.42
C ILE A 152 -0.41 -4.83 -4.99
N ALA A 153 -0.26 -4.75 -6.31
CA ALA A 153 0.31 -3.56 -6.96
C ALA A 153 -0.61 -2.34 -6.76
N TYR A 154 -1.93 -2.52 -6.90
CA TYR A 154 -2.92 -1.50 -6.58
C TYR A 154 -2.88 -1.05 -5.10
N TYR A 155 -2.68 -1.98 -4.17
CA TYR A 155 -2.48 -1.63 -2.75
C TYR A 155 -1.25 -0.73 -2.56
N TYR A 156 -0.10 -1.10 -3.13
CA TYR A 156 1.12 -0.30 -3.05
C TYR A 156 0.97 1.06 -3.75
N LEU A 157 0.23 1.10 -4.87
CA LEU A 157 -0.04 2.32 -5.61
C LEU A 157 -0.87 3.29 -4.75
N GLY A 158 -1.91 2.78 -4.08
CA GLY A 158 -2.70 3.56 -3.14
C GLY A 158 -1.88 4.15 -1.99
N ARG A 159 -0.89 3.40 -1.49
CA ARG A 159 0.05 3.91 -0.48
C ARG A 159 0.92 5.05 -1.00
N CYS A 160 1.41 4.93 -2.23
CA CYS A 160 2.21 6.00 -2.85
C CYS A 160 1.38 7.28 -3.01
N TYR A 161 0.17 7.18 -3.56
CA TYR A 161 -0.73 8.32 -3.70
C TYR A 161 -1.14 8.94 -2.36
N ALA A 162 -1.39 8.12 -1.34
CA ALA A 162 -1.69 8.61 0.01
C ALA A 162 -0.51 9.38 0.63
N CYS A 163 0.73 8.99 0.34
CA CYS A 163 1.93 9.72 0.77
C CYS A 163 2.18 11.00 -0.04
N LEU A 164 1.72 11.06 -1.29
CA LEU A 164 1.71 12.27 -2.13
C LEU A 164 0.52 13.20 -1.86
N ASN A 165 -0.34 12.87 -0.89
CA ASN A 165 -1.59 13.57 -0.59
C ASN A 165 -2.58 13.62 -1.78
N GLN A 166 -2.44 12.70 -2.73
CA GLN A 166 -3.37 12.47 -3.84
C GLN A 166 -4.48 11.53 -3.38
N VAL A 167 -5.39 12.07 -2.58
CA VAL A 167 -6.36 11.26 -1.83
C VAL A 167 -7.34 10.53 -2.75
N HIS A 168 -7.77 11.16 -3.84
CA HIS A 168 -8.69 10.55 -4.80
C HIS A 168 -8.08 9.31 -5.49
N ASP A 169 -6.87 9.46 -6.02
CA ASP A 169 -6.15 8.37 -6.69
C ASP A 169 -5.81 7.22 -5.73
N ALA A 170 -5.53 7.56 -4.46
CA ALA A 170 -5.33 6.58 -3.41
C ALA A 170 -6.60 5.73 -3.18
N PHE A 171 -7.78 6.35 -3.13
CA PHE A 171 -9.04 5.63 -3.00
C PHE A 171 -9.33 4.73 -4.19
N ILE A 172 -9.14 5.21 -5.42
CA ILE A 172 -9.34 4.39 -6.63
C ILE A 172 -8.42 3.16 -6.59
N SER A 173 -7.14 3.37 -6.27
CA SER A 173 -6.16 2.30 -6.19
C SER A 173 -6.52 1.29 -5.09
N TYR A 174 -6.89 1.75 -3.89
CA TYR A 174 -7.33 0.83 -2.84
C TYR A 174 -8.62 0.09 -3.19
N ARG A 175 -9.55 0.72 -3.91
CA ARG A 175 -10.78 0.07 -4.39
C ARG A 175 -10.44 -1.10 -5.31
N HIS A 176 -9.59 -0.88 -6.31
CA HIS A 176 -9.14 -1.95 -7.20
C HIS A 176 -8.41 -3.08 -6.45
N SER A 177 -7.73 -2.77 -5.35
CA SER A 177 -7.11 -3.79 -4.50
C SER A 177 -8.12 -4.67 -3.74
N VAL A 178 -9.31 -4.15 -3.39
CA VAL A 178 -10.33 -4.90 -2.63
C VAL A 178 -11.44 -5.54 -3.49
N GLU A 179 -11.52 -5.21 -4.78
CA GLU A 179 -12.51 -5.75 -5.73
C GLU A 179 -12.37 -7.28 -5.97
N LYS A 180 -11.25 -7.89 -5.57
CA LYS A 180 -11.01 -9.35 -5.66
C LYS A 180 -10.99 -10.01 -4.28
N THR A 181 -11.43 -11.26 -4.24
CA THR A 181 -11.69 -12.06 -3.02
C THR A 181 -10.49 -12.28 -2.11
N GLU A 182 -9.26 -11.97 -2.55
CA GLU A 182 -8.05 -11.96 -1.72
C GLU A 182 -7.85 -10.59 -1.05
N ALA A 183 -8.94 -9.97 -0.58
CA ALA A 183 -8.91 -8.67 0.09
C ALA A 183 -7.94 -8.71 1.29
N ASN A 184 -6.83 -7.99 1.16
CA ASN A 184 -5.83 -7.89 2.22
C ASN A 184 -6.37 -6.99 3.33
N SER A 185 -6.40 -7.49 4.56
CA SER A 185 -6.70 -6.73 5.77
C SER A 185 -5.91 -5.40 5.82
N ASN A 186 -4.66 -5.38 5.37
CA ASN A 186 -3.84 -4.17 5.30
C ASN A 186 -4.40 -3.07 4.37
N THR A 187 -5.11 -3.45 3.29
CA THR A 187 -5.75 -2.49 2.39
C THR A 187 -6.90 -1.79 3.10
N TRP A 188 -7.79 -2.55 3.76
CA TRP A 188 -8.90 -1.99 4.56
C TRP A 188 -8.41 -1.11 5.71
N CYS A 189 -7.32 -1.50 6.37
CA CYS A 189 -6.65 -0.64 7.35
C CYS A 189 -6.22 0.71 6.73
N SER A 190 -5.62 0.66 5.54
CA SER A 190 -5.12 1.85 4.85
C SER A 190 -6.24 2.76 4.36
N ILE A 191 -7.37 2.18 3.92
CA ILE A 191 -8.61 2.90 3.62
C ILE A 191 -9.14 3.61 4.88
N GLY A 192 -9.14 2.93 6.03
CA GLY A 192 -9.58 3.53 7.30
C GLY A 192 -8.73 4.74 7.71
N ILE A 193 -7.40 4.65 7.57
CA ILE A 193 -6.48 5.76 7.82
C ILE A 193 -6.81 6.94 6.89
N LEU A 194 -7.14 6.66 5.62
CA LEU A 194 -7.45 7.68 4.63
C LEU A 194 -8.77 8.40 4.96
N TYR A 195 -9.81 7.67 5.35
CA TYR A 195 -11.08 8.26 5.83
C TYR A 195 -10.90 9.08 7.09
N GLN A 196 -10.06 8.63 8.03
CA GLN A 196 -9.76 9.39 9.24
C GLN A 196 -9.07 10.72 8.92
N LYS A 197 -8.14 10.74 7.94
CA LYS A 197 -7.52 11.99 7.44
C LYS A 197 -8.54 12.94 6.79
N GLN A 198 -9.60 12.41 6.19
CA GLN A 198 -10.70 13.19 5.63
C GLN A 198 -11.77 13.59 6.66
N ASN A 199 -11.55 13.32 7.96
CA ASN A 199 -12.53 13.56 9.02
C ASN A 199 -13.88 12.84 8.77
N GLN A 200 -13.82 11.61 8.24
CA GLN A 200 -14.97 10.72 8.02
C GLN A 200 -14.90 9.52 8.99
N PRO A 201 -15.26 9.70 10.27
CA PRO A 201 -14.93 8.73 11.32
C PRO A 201 -15.82 7.47 11.29
N ILE A 202 -17.07 7.57 10.81
CA ILE A 202 -17.95 6.42 10.63
C ILE A 202 -17.42 5.49 9.53
N ASP A 203 -16.87 6.08 8.47
CA ASP A 203 -16.32 5.35 7.34
C ASP A 203 -14.97 4.73 7.69
N ALA A 204 -14.15 5.46 8.44
CA ALA A 204 -12.93 4.93 9.04
C ALA A 204 -13.21 3.75 9.96
N LEU A 205 -14.19 3.87 10.86
CA LEU A 205 -14.62 2.81 11.77
C LEU A 205 -14.97 1.55 10.98
N GLN A 206 -15.84 1.69 9.97
CA GLN A 206 -16.29 0.56 9.17
C GLN A 206 -15.12 -0.11 8.41
N ALA A 207 -14.21 0.67 7.82
CA ALA A 207 -13.04 0.13 7.13
C ALA A 207 -12.09 -0.62 8.09
N TYR A 208 -11.87 -0.11 9.30
CA TYR A 208 -11.09 -0.81 10.32
C TYR A 208 -11.77 -2.10 10.78
N ILE A 209 -13.10 -2.11 10.93
CA ILE A 209 -13.86 -3.32 11.27
C ILE A 209 -13.72 -4.38 10.17
N CYS A 210 -13.89 -4.01 8.89
CA CYS A 210 -13.65 -4.93 7.78
C CYS A 210 -12.22 -5.52 7.83
N SER A 211 -11.23 -4.70 8.15
CA SER A 211 -9.84 -5.16 8.29
C SER A 211 -9.65 -6.24 9.35
N VAL A 212 -10.18 -6.03 10.56
CA VAL A 212 -10.02 -6.98 11.68
C VAL A 212 -10.92 -8.20 11.57
N GLN A 213 -12.01 -8.13 10.80
CA GLN A 213 -12.82 -9.29 10.44
C GLN A 213 -12.12 -10.19 9.43
N LEU A 214 -11.43 -9.61 8.44
CA LEU A 214 -10.62 -10.36 7.48
C LEU A 214 -9.40 -11.01 8.13
N ASN A 215 -8.70 -10.27 9.00
CA ASN A 215 -7.59 -10.82 9.77
C ASN A 215 -7.64 -10.33 11.23
N LYS A 216 -8.08 -11.24 12.11
CA LYS A 216 -8.16 -10.99 13.56
C LYS A 216 -6.80 -10.74 14.20
N GLU A 217 -5.71 -11.13 13.54
CA GLU A 217 -4.33 -10.94 14.00
C GLU A 217 -3.69 -9.65 13.46
N ASN A 218 -4.43 -8.81 12.69
CA ASN A 218 -3.89 -7.53 12.21
C ASN A 218 -3.78 -6.50 13.34
N ILE A 219 -2.61 -6.48 13.98
CA ILE A 219 -2.26 -5.60 15.11
C ILE A 219 -2.46 -4.13 14.74
N THR A 220 -1.97 -3.70 13.57
CA THR A 220 -2.06 -2.29 13.12
C THR A 220 -3.50 -1.82 13.03
N SER A 221 -4.41 -2.68 12.55
CA SER A 221 -5.83 -2.35 12.44
C SER A 221 -6.50 -2.23 13.79
N TRP A 222 -6.20 -3.14 14.73
CA TRP A 222 -6.70 -3.05 16.09
C TRP A 222 -6.23 -1.79 16.82
N ILE A 223 -4.97 -1.39 16.61
CA ILE A 223 -4.44 -0.17 17.21
C ILE A 223 -5.09 1.07 16.61
N ASN A 224 -5.20 1.15 15.28
CA ASN A 224 -5.84 2.30 14.63
C ASN A 224 -7.34 2.42 14.99
N LEU A 225 -8.03 1.28 15.14
CA LEU A 225 -9.40 1.25 15.65
C LEU A 225 -9.48 1.75 17.09
N GLY A 226 -8.54 1.35 17.95
CA GLY A 226 -8.43 1.86 19.32
C GLY A 226 -8.18 3.37 19.37
N LEU A 227 -7.26 3.87 18.55
CA LEU A 227 -6.97 5.30 18.42
C LEU A 227 -8.18 6.10 17.93
N LEU A 228 -8.94 5.55 16.99
CA LEU A 228 -10.19 6.16 16.54
C LEU A 228 -11.16 6.31 17.70
N TYR A 229 -11.41 5.25 18.48
CA TYR A 229 -12.28 5.33 19.66
C TYR A 229 -11.77 6.31 20.73
N GLU A 230 -10.46 6.39 20.97
CA GLU A 230 -9.90 7.37 21.91
C GLU A 230 -10.08 8.81 21.44
N THR A 231 -9.98 9.06 20.14
CA THR A 231 -10.22 10.41 19.56
C THR A 231 -11.62 10.92 19.90
N TYR A 232 -12.60 10.01 20.01
CA TYR A 232 -13.98 10.29 20.41
C TYR A 232 -14.26 10.00 21.90
N GLN A 233 -13.22 9.87 22.73
CA GLN A 233 -13.29 9.65 24.18
C GLN A 233 -14.05 8.37 24.59
N GLN A 234 -14.14 7.38 23.69
CA GLN A 234 -14.74 6.07 23.96
C GLN A 234 -13.68 5.09 24.44
N TYR A 235 -13.14 5.39 25.61
CA TYR A 235 -12.00 4.68 26.19
C TYR A 235 -12.27 3.20 26.49
N HIS A 236 -13.53 2.82 26.77
CA HIS A 236 -13.88 1.42 26.99
C HIS A 236 -13.72 0.58 25.70
N ASP A 237 -14.23 1.08 24.57
CA ASP A 237 -14.11 0.39 23.29
C ASP A 237 -12.65 0.41 22.80
N ALA A 238 -11.93 1.52 23.01
CA ALA A 238 -10.50 1.61 22.74
C ALA A 238 -9.68 0.56 23.52
N PHE A 239 -9.97 0.39 24.82
CA PHE A 239 -9.33 -0.63 25.66
C PHE A 239 -9.54 -2.04 25.11
N LYS A 240 -10.76 -2.38 24.68
CA LYS A 240 -11.05 -3.68 24.03
C LYS A 240 -10.17 -3.87 22.79
N CYS A 241 -10.06 -2.85 21.94
CA CYS A 241 -9.27 -2.90 20.71
C CYS A 241 -7.78 -3.15 20.99
N TYR A 242 -7.18 -2.39 21.91
CA TYR A 242 -5.77 -2.60 22.27
C TYR A 242 -5.52 -3.94 22.97
N LEU A 243 -6.50 -4.43 23.75
CA LEU A 243 -6.41 -5.76 24.34
C LEU A 243 -6.38 -6.85 23.25
N HIS A 244 -7.16 -6.70 22.18
CA HIS A 244 -7.06 -7.59 21.02
C HIS A 244 -5.69 -7.49 20.33
N ALA A 245 -5.18 -6.27 20.09
CA ALA A 245 -3.86 -6.06 19.51
C ALA A 245 -2.75 -6.80 20.29
N THR A 246 -2.79 -6.72 21.63
CA THR A 246 -1.79 -7.35 22.51
C THR A 246 -1.93 -8.86 22.66
N LYS A 247 -3.15 -9.41 22.52
CA LYS A 247 -3.38 -10.87 22.59
C LYS A 247 -2.90 -11.60 21.34
N SER A 248 -2.99 -10.98 20.17
CA SER A 248 -2.64 -11.59 18.89
C SER A 248 -1.13 -11.84 18.74
N THR A 249 -0.29 -11.19 19.54
CA THR A 249 1.17 -11.35 19.48
C THR A 249 1.68 -12.44 20.41
N LYS A 250 2.33 -13.47 19.85
CA LYS A 250 3.16 -14.42 20.64
C LYS A 250 4.47 -13.77 21.11
N GLU A 251 4.95 -12.76 20.39
CA GLU A 251 6.16 -12.01 20.71
C GLU A 251 5.88 -10.51 20.91
N LYS A 252 6.18 -9.99 22.10
CA LYS A 252 5.97 -8.57 22.46
C LYS A 252 6.78 -7.58 21.63
N SER A 253 7.84 -8.03 20.96
CA SER A 253 8.72 -7.23 20.09
C SER A 253 8.01 -6.67 18.86
N THR A 254 6.88 -7.24 18.48
CA THR A 254 6.09 -6.86 17.29
C THR A 254 5.04 -5.78 17.58
N LEU A 255 4.78 -5.47 18.85
CA LEU A 255 3.84 -4.43 19.25
C LEU A 255 4.48 -3.04 19.13
N PRO A 256 3.75 -2.05 18.58
CA PRO A 256 4.18 -0.66 18.66
C PRO A 256 4.43 -0.22 20.12
N ILE A 257 5.44 0.62 20.29
CA ILE A 257 5.86 1.17 21.59
C ILE A 257 4.69 1.92 22.21
N GLY A 258 4.48 1.77 23.53
CA GLY A 258 3.45 2.49 24.27
C GLY A 258 2.07 1.81 24.31
N VAL A 259 1.76 0.85 23.43
CA VAL A 259 0.44 0.17 23.43
C VAL A 259 0.18 -0.57 24.74
N ILE A 260 1.18 -1.32 25.24
CA ILE A 260 1.06 -2.06 26.51
C ILE A 260 0.85 -1.10 27.69
N GLU A 261 1.57 0.02 27.70
CA GLU A 261 1.43 1.06 28.73
C GLU A 261 0.06 1.72 28.65
N ARG A 262 -0.44 1.96 27.44
CA ARG A 262 -1.77 2.51 27.23
C ARG A 262 -2.87 1.56 27.72
N VAL A 263 -2.74 0.25 27.47
CA VAL A 263 -3.67 -0.76 28.03
C VAL A 263 -3.67 -0.72 29.56
N LYS A 264 -2.49 -0.63 30.20
CA LYS A 264 -2.38 -0.52 31.67
C LYS A 264 -3.05 0.76 32.18
N TYR A 265 -2.77 1.89 31.54
CA TYR A 265 -3.36 3.18 31.88
C TYR A 265 -4.89 3.15 31.81
N LEU A 266 -5.46 2.70 30.68
CA LEU A 266 -6.91 2.63 30.50
C LEU A 266 -7.57 1.69 31.52
N LYS A 267 -6.91 0.58 31.87
CA LYS A 267 -7.40 -0.34 32.90
C LYS A 267 -7.45 0.32 34.28
N GLN A 268 -6.38 1.01 34.68
CA GLN A 268 -6.30 1.68 35.98
C GLN A 268 -7.27 2.87 36.05
N SER A 269 -7.35 3.66 35.00
CA SER A 269 -8.23 4.82 34.92
C SER A 269 -9.71 4.42 34.91
N SER A 270 -10.07 3.25 34.36
CA SER A 270 -11.41 2.68 34.48
C SER A 270 -11.75 2.22 35.90
N GLN A 271 -10.77 1.76 36.69
CA GLN A 271 -10.97 1.34 38.08
C GLN A 271 -11.12 2.54 39.02
N ASN A 272 -10.50 3.66 38.69
CA ASN A 272 -10.50 4.88 39.49
C ASN A 272 -11.67 5.84 39.18
N ASN A 273 -12.62 5.47 38.31
CA ASN A 273 -13.72 6.33 37.82
C ASN A 273 -13.28 7.69 37.22
N ASN A 274 -12.00 7.86 36.89
CA ASN A 274 -11.44 9.11 36.37
C ASN A 274 -11.77 9.36 34.88
N ILE A 275 -12.27 8.35 34.17
CA ILE A 275 -12.63 8.46 32.77
C ILE A 275 -14.13 8.78 32.64
N MET A 276 -14.49 10.05 32.67
CA MET A 276 -15.83 10.49 32.26
C MET A 276 -15.86 10.74 30.74
N SER A 277 -16.84 10.15 30.05
CA SER A 277 -17.07 10.41 28.62
C SER A 277 -17.89 11.70 28.46
N ILE A 278 -17.25 12.79 28.02
CA ILE A 278 -17.91 14.07 27.73
C ILE A 278 -17.79 14.36 26.23
N SER A 279 -18.11 13.36 25.39
CA SER A 279 -18.13 13.56 23.95
C SER A 279 -19.55 13.86 23.46
N THR A 280 -19.69 14.94 22.70
CA THR A 280 -20.92 15.36 22.01
C THR A 280 -21.17 14.57 20.71
N GLN A 281 -20.15 13.88 20.18
CA GLN A 281 -20.24 13.00 19.01
C GLN A 281 -19.73 11.61 19.38
N LYS A 282 -20.62 10.62 19.37
CA LYS A 282 -20.33 9.25 19.80
C LYS A 282 -20.32 8.31 18.58
N LEU A 283 -19.25 7.54 18.42
CA LEU A 283 -19.21 6.46 17.44
C LEU A 283 -20.04 5.26 17.92
N PRO A 284 -20.57 4.44 16.98
CA PRO A 284 -21.13 3.14 17.32
C PRO A 284 -20.15 2.33 18.18
N SER A 285 -20.67 1.64 19.20
CA SER A 285 -19.83 0.77 20.04
C SER A 285 -19.17 -0.31 19.21
N LEU A 286 -18.07 -0.87 19.71
CA LEU A 286 -17.31 -1.89 18.98
C LEU A 286 -18.19 -3.08 18.59
N GLU A 287 -19.07 -3.51 19.49
CA GLU A 287 -19.99 -4.64 19.27
C GLU A 287 -21.05 -4.34 18.21
N LEU A 288 -21.61 -3.12 18.21
CA LEU A 288 -22.57 -2.70 17.19
C LEU A 288 -21.91 -2.59 15.81
N ALA A 289 -20.74 -1.96 15.75
CA ALA A 289 -19.99 -1.83 14.51
C ALA A 289 -19.58 -3.20 13.94
N TRP A 290 -19.20 -4.13 14.82
CA TRP A 290 -18.85 -5.49 14.44
C TRP A 290 -20.01 -6.29 13.84
N ASN A 291 -21.22 -6.11 14.36
CA ASN A 291 -22.40 -6.83 13.88
C ASN A 291 -23.00 -6.21 12.61
N ASN A 292 -22.86 -4.90 12.43
CA ASN A 292 -23.42 -4.18 11.27
C ASN A 292 -22.56 -4.31 10.00
N SER A 293 -21.31 -4.77 10.10
CA SER A 293 -20.41 -4.89 8.96
C SER A 293 -20.55 -6.19 8.16
N VAL A 294 -21.45 -7.09 8.58
CA VAL A 294 -21.66 -8.39 7.92
C VAL A 294 -22.33 -8.24 6.55
N ASP A 295 -22.97 -7.11 6.26
CA ASP A 295 -23.45 -6.82 4.92
C ASP A 295 -22.30 -6.26 4.08
N ASN A 296 -21.81 -7.08 3.14
CA ASN A 296 -20.81 -6.81 2.08
C ASN A 296 -21.18 -5.64 1.13
N ASP A 297 -22.06 -4.75 1.55
CA ASP A 297 -22.62 -3.64 0.80
C ASP A 297 -21.74 -2.38 0.79
N MET A 298 -20.65 -2.34 1.56
CA MET A 298 -19.72 -1.20 1.56
C MET A 298 -18.94 -1.08 0.26
N ALA A 299 -18.62 -2.22 -0.38
CA ALA A 299 -18.12 -2.22 -1.75
C ALA A 299 -19.22 -1.71 -2.69
N SER A 300 -20.40 -2.34 -2.68
CA SER A 300 -21.48 -2.11 -3.66
C SER A 300 -22.19 -0.75 -3.57
N LYS A 301 -22.63 -0.31 -2.39
CA LYS A 301 -23.54 0.86 -2.23
C LYS A 301 -22.88 2.22 -2.37
N ARG A 302 -21.54 2.34 -2.27
CA ARG A 302 -20.82 3.63 -2.40
C ARG A 302 -20.19 3.86 -3.77
N HIS A 303 -20.32 2.92 -4.71
CA HIS A 303 -20.02 3.14 -6.12
C HIS A 303 -20.77 4.36 -6.69
N GLN A 304 -21.94 4.70 -6.15
CA GLN A 304 -22.79 5.78 -6.66
C GLN A 304 -22.47 7.16 -6.06
N SER A 305 -22.11 7.25 -4.78
CA SER A 305 -21.92 8.55 -4.11
C SER A 305 -20.67 9.28 -4.58
N PHE A 306 -19.59 8.56 -4.90
CA PHE A 306 -18.34 9.18 -5.36
C PHE A 306 -18.34 9.47 -6.88
N ALA A 307 -19.06 8.67 -7.69
CA ALA A 307 -19.31 9.00 -9.09
C ALA A 307 -20.15 10.29 -9.23
N ALA A 308 -21.13 10.49 -8.34
CA ALA A 308 -21.93 11.72 -8.27
C ALA A 308 -21.13 12.95 -7.83
N ALA A 309 -20.08 12.78 -7.01
CA ALA A 309 -19.17 13.87 -6.64
C ALA A 309 -18.19 14.24 -7.77
N ALA A 310 -17.87 13.30 -8.66
CA ALA A 310 -17.04 13.57 -9.84
C ALA A 310 -17.82 14.27 -10.96
N SER A 311 -19.12 13.98 -11.12
CA SER A 311 -19.97 14.66 -12.10
C SER A 311 -20.35 16.09 -11.69
N SER A 312 -20.46 16.37 -10.39
CA SER A 312 -20.78 17.71 -9.87
C SER A 312 -19.63 18.72 -9.93
N GLN A 313 -18.39 18.29 -10.18
CA GLN A 313 -17.26 19.19 -10.47
C GLN A 313 -17.07 19.48 -11.98
N SER A 314 -17.93 18.93 -12.85
CA SER A 314 -17.85 19.11 -14.31
C SER A 314 -18.99 19.94 -14.92
N SER A 315 -19.89 20.52 -14.09
CA SER A 315 -21.08 21.24 -14.58
C SER A 315 -21.07 22.74 -14.25
N THR A 316 -20.21 23.49 -14.94
CA THR A 316 -20.40 24.94 -15.15
C THR A 316 -20.22 25.29 -16.62
N ILE A 317 -21.10 24.75 -17.48
CA ILE A 317 -21.40 25.36 -18.77
C ILE A 317 -22.93 25.36 -18.91
N SER A 318 -23.53 26.54 -18.85
CA SER A 318 -24.95 26.74 -19.15
C SER A 318 -25.16 26.71 -20.67
N PRO A 319 -26.27 26.14 -21.18
CA PRO A 319 -26.57 26.13 -22.61
C PRO A 319 -27.32 27.42 -23.00
N MET A 320 -26.98 27.97 -24.17
CA MET A 320 -27.78 29.01 -24.81
C MET A 320 -27.92 28.69 -26.32
N ASP A 321 -29.11 28.20 -26.65
CA ASP A 321 -29.98 28.48 -27.81
C ASP A 321 -29.44 28.66 -29.26
N GLN A 322 -30.05 27.81 -30.11
CA GLN A 322 -30.73 28.09 -31.40
C GLN A 322 -30.12 27.63 -32.75
N ASN A 323 -30.82 26.62 -33.30
CA ASN A 323 -31.41 26.50 -34.65
C ASN A 323 -30.57 26.09 -35.88
N ASP A 324 -30.73 24.78 -36.23
CA ASP A 324 -31.20 24.18 -37.51
C ASP A 324 -30.46 24.42 -38.87
N PRO A 325 -30.64 23.54 -39.89
CA PRO A 325 -30.74 22.07 -39.89
C PRO A 325 -30.02 21.36 -41.07
N LEU A 326 -29.89 20.02 -40.94
CA LEU A 326 -29.90 18.96 -41.99
C LEU A 326 -29.03 19.06 -43.26
N ILE A 327 -28.18 18.05 -43.50
CA ILE A 327 -28.16 17.19 -44.71
C ILE A 327 -27.24 15.96 -44.52
N ASN A 328 -27.76 14.81 -44.91
CA ASN A 328 -27.13 13.49 -45.07
C ASN A 328 -25.81 13.49 -45.85
N ASN A 329 -24.83 12.66 -45.48
CA ASN A 329 -24.56 11.41 -46.23
C ASN A 329 -23.40 10.57 -45.68
N HIS A 330 -23.56 9.28 -45.97
CA HIS A 330 -22.69 8.14 -45.79
C HIS A 330 -21.22 8.29 -46.27
N ASN A 331 -20.39 7.42 -45.67
CA ASN A 331 -19.34 6.60 -46.28
C ASN A 331 -17.85 6.95 -46.11
N THR A 332 -17.18 5.99 -45.45
CA THR A 332 -15.93 5.32 -45.82
C THR A 332 -14.60 6.08 -45.80
N ALA A 333 -13.73 5.62 -44.90
CA ALA A 333 -12.35 5.19 -45.13
C ALA A 333 -11.47 5.98 -46.12
N LYS A 334 -10.42 6.62 -45.60
CA LYS A 334 -8.99 6.27 -45.82
C LYS A 334 -8.07 7.43 -45.45
N ARG A 335 -6.97 7.07 -44.78
CA ARG A 335 -5.71 7.83 -44.65
C ARG A 335 -5.10 8.05 -46.05
N PRO A 336 -4.41 9.17 -46.33
CA PRO A 336 -2.94 9.29 -46.10
C PRO A 336 -2.54 10.70 -45.61
N LYS A 337 -1.56 10.91 -44.71
CA LYS A 337 -0.08 10.96 -44.86
C LYS A 337 0.49 12.03 -45.84
N LEU A 338 1.46 12.76 -45.27
CA LEU A 338 2.59 13.53 -45.84
C LEU A 338 2.30 15.02 -46.10
N GLU A 339 2.94 15.90 -45.31
CA GLU A 339 4.12 16.73 -45.67
C GLU A 339 3.65 18.09 -46.18
N ASN A 340 4.30 19.24 -46.02
CA ASN A 340 5.56 19.68 -45.44
C ASN A 340 5.43 21.22 -45.37
N HIS A 341 6.28 21.87 -44.56
CA HIS A 341 6.75 23.26 -44.75
C HIS A 341 5.74 24.39 -44.46
N HIS A 342 6.08 25.57 -43.92
CA HIS A 342 7.35 26.22 -43.61
C HIS A 342 7.08 27.36 -42.61
N HIS A 343 8.18 27.79 -41.99
CA HIS A 343 8.48 29.10 -41.38
C HIS A 343 7.39 30.19 -41.31
N THR A 344 7.25 30.82 -40.13
CA THR A 344 7.87 32.11 -39.75
C THR A 344 7.33 32.51 -38.35
N HIS A 345 8.16 32.61 -37.32
CA HIS A 345 8.91 33.79 -36.86
C HIS A 345 8.07 34.92 -36.20
N VAL A 346 8.44 35.20 -34.94
CA VAL A 346 8.38 36.46 -34.16
C VAL A 346 7.02 36.92 -33.58
N HIS A 347 6.88 36.87 -32.24
CA HIS A 347 6.96 38.04 -31.34
C HIS A 347 6.48 37.71 -29.92
N HIS A 348 7.38 37.83 -28.94
CA HIS A 348 7.01 38.26 -27.60
C HIS A 348 6.70 39.77 -27.64
N PRO A 349 5.81 40.23 -26.75
CA PRO A 349 6.32 41.13 -25.73
C PRO A 349 5.77 40.83 -24.33
N HIS A 350 6.64 41.09 -23.35
CA HIS A 350 6.33 41.28 -21.95
C HIS A 350 5.38 42.48 -21.75
N GLN A 351 4.52 42.44 -20.72
CA GLN A 351 4.69 43.20 -19.46
C GLN A 351 3.35 43.36 -18.70
N HIS A 352 3.52 43.52 -17.38
CA HIS A 352 2.63 44.16 -16.41
C HIS A 352 1.63 43.32 -15.61
N HIS A 353 2.12 42.91 -14.43
CA HIS A 353 1.36 42.93 -13.18
C HIS A 353 0.70 44.30 -12.93
N PRO A 354 -0.44 44.29 -12.22
CA PRO A 354 -0.51 45.03 -10.98
C PRO A 354 -1.05 44.21 -9.80
N ASN A 355 -0.58 44.61 -8.62
CA ASN A 355 -0.88 44.11 -7.29
C ASN A 355 -2.37 44.18 -6.94
N VAL A 356 -2.88 43.14 -6.25
CA VAL A 356 -3.95 43.30 -5.25
C VAL A 356 -3.58 42.49 -3.99
N VAL A 357 -3.76 43.18 -2.86
CA VAL A 357 -3.34 42.94 -1.47
C VAL A 357 -4.08 41.74 -0.83
N PRO A 358 -3.48 41.06 0.18
CA PRO A 358 -3.89 39.73 0.62
C PRO A 358 -5.01 39.78 1.66
N TYR A 359 -5.98 38.87 1.53
CA TYR A 359 -6.95 38.58 2.58
C TYR A 359 -6.37 37.58 3.59
N ASN A 360 -6.07 38.08 4.78
CA ASN A 360 -5.77 37.31 5.98
C ASN A 360 -7.08 36.82 6.63
N HIS A 361 -7.16 35.53 6.97
CA HIS A 361 -7.74 35.03 8.23
C HIS A 361 -7.40 33.54 8.46
N PRO A 362 -7.45 33.02 9.71
CA PRO A 362 -6.24 32.75 10.47
C PRO A 362 -5.96 31.26 10.78
N GLN A 363 -4.67 31.00 10.94
CA GLN A 363 -3.96 30.07 11.84
C GLN A 363 -4.70 28.92 12.57
N GLN A 364 -4.05 27.75 12.41
CA GLN A 364 -3.71 26.76 13.45
C GLN A 364 -4.82 25.81 13.94
N GLN A 365 -4.84 24.61 13.36
CA GLN A 365 -4.80 23.37 14.15
C GLN A 365 -3.76 22.42 13.54
N GLN A 366 -2.78 22.07 14.35
CA GLN A 366 -1.74 21.08 14.05
C GLN A 366 -2.39 19.74 13.67
N GLN A 367 -2.40 19.41 12.39
CA GLN A 367 -2.72 18.08 11.91
C GLN A 367 -1.53 17.17 12.21
N GLN A 368 -1.63 16.42 13.31
CA GLN A 368 -0.70 15.32 13.57
C GLN A 368 -0.91 14.27 12.49
N HIS A 369 0.06 14.16 11.59
CA HIS A 369 0.20 13.04 10.67
C HIS A 369 0.21 11.73 11.48
N ILE A 370 -0.82 10.89 11.43
CA ILE A 370 -0.74 9.55 12.02
C ILE A 370 -0.30 8.58 10.91
N SER A 371 1.02 8.56 10.67
CA SER A 371 1.70 7.45 9.99
C SER A 371 2.33 6.55 11.06
N TYR A 372 2.61 5.30 10.72
CA TYR A 372 3.33 4.33 11.57
C TYR A 372 4.63 4.90 12.18
N ASP A 373 5.29 5.84 11.48
CA ASP A 373 6.49 6.54 11.97
C ASP A 373 6.24 7.52 13.13
N ASN A 374 5.02 8.05 13.27
CA ASN A 374 4.68 9.03 14.31
C ASN A 374 4.18 8.41 15.62
N MET A 375 3.91 7.09 15.66
CA MET A 375 3.60 6.38 16.91
C MET A 375 4.75 6.40 17.93
N LYS A 376 6.00 6.64 17.50
CA LYS A 376 7.12 6.83 18.43
C LYS A 376 6.94 8.07 19.33
N ASN A 377 6.22 9.09 18.86
CA ASN A 377 6.11 10.38 19.55
C ASN A 377 4.75 10.59 20.24
N SER A 378 3.66 9.93 19.80
CA SER A 378 2.32 10.16 20.33
C SER A 378 2.08 9.61 21.75
N PHE A 379 2.81 8.58 22.16
CA PHE A 379 2.67 7.99 23.51
C PHE A 379 3.53 8.69 24.58
N GLN A 380 4.51 9.51 24.17
CA GLN A 380 5.34 10.28 25.11
C GLN A 380 4.69 11.61 25.52
N SER A 381 3.76 12.15 24.73
CA SER A 381 3.11 13.44 25.02
C SER A 381 1.92 13.37 25.99
N THR A 382 1.53 12.18 26.46
CA THR A 382 0.40 12.00 27.39
C THR A 382 0.82 11.50 28.78
N THR A 383 2.13 11.46 29.05
CA THR A 383 2.71 10.99 30.33
C THR A 383 3.36 12.13 31.12
N SER A 384 2.89 13.36 30.97
CA SER A 384 3.37 14.51 31.75
C SER A 384 2.24 15.16 32.52
#